data_AF-A0AAD6JSV3-F1
#
_entry.id   AF-A0AAD6JSV3-F1
#
_cell.length_a   1.000
_cell.length_b   1.000
_cell.length_c   1.000
_cell.angle_alpha   90.00
_cell.angle_beta   90.00
_cell.angle_gamma   90.00
#
_symmetry.space_group_name_H-M   'P 1'
#
loop_
_entity.id
_entity.type
_entity.pdbx_description
1 polymer ?
#
loop_
_entity_poly.entity_id
_entity_poly.type
_entity_poly.pdbx_seq_one_letter_code
_entity_poly.pdbx_strand_id
1 'polypeptide(L)'
;MDPFTDFNPPPPDPRQLASTLPNPISSEAELKDSVAARKIQKADREKLRRDRLNEHFVELGNTLDPDRPRNDKATILADTVQLLKDLTSKVDKLKAEHAALSEESRELTLEKNDLREEKASLKTDVENLNIQCQQQLRTTYPWASMDHSVMMATPSYPFPMPVPMPHGPIPIHPSMQPYPFYGNQNPAVIHNPCSTFVPYIAPNTLG
;
A
#
# COMPACT_ATOMS: atom_id res chain seq x y z
N MET A 1 77.14 -53.95 -20.88
CA MET A 1 76.94 -55.40 -20.98
C MET A 1 75.51 -55.62 -21.39
N ASP A 2 75.26 -55.57 -22.70
CA ASP A 2 74.05 -56.14 -23.30
C ASP A 2 74.24 -57.65 -23.44
N PRO A 3 73.16 -58.42 -23.29
CA PRO A 3 73.00 -59.59 -24.14
C PRO A 3 71.60 -59.62 -24.76
N PHE A 4 71.59 -59.36 -26.08
CA PHE A 4 70.72 -59.92 -27.13
C PHE A 4 69.63 -60.91 -26.71
N THR A 5 68.40 -60.71 -27.22
CA THR A 5 67.87 -61.67 -28.20
C THR A 5 66.89 -61.00 -29.16
N ASP A 6 67.32 -61.02 -30.41
CA ASP A 6 66.59 -60.71 -31.63
C ASP A 6 65.67 -61.89 -31.97
N PHE A 7 64.40 -61.64 -32.32
CA PHE A 7 63.56 -62.61 -33.02
C PHE A 7 62.57 -61.85 -33.91
N ASN A 8 63.08 -61.35 -35.03
CA ASN A 8 62.27 -60.80 -36.10
C ASN A 8 61.69 -61.95 -36.96
N PRO A 9 60.35 -62.10 -37.07
CA PRO A 9 59.76 -63.10 -37.97
C PRO A 9 59.99 -62.72 -39.45
N PRO A 10 60.11 -63.69 -40.37
CA PRO A 10 60.34 -63.42 -41.79
C PRO A 10 59.15 -62.68 -42.43
N PRO A 11 59.40 -61.85 -43.46
CA PRO A 11 58.34 -61.12 -44.15
C PRO A 11 57.41 -62.07 -44.92
N PRO A 12 56.10 -61.78 -45.00
CA PRO A 12 55.17 -62.59 -45.78
C PRO A 12 55.44 -62.46 -47.28
N ASP A 13 55.27 -63.57 -47.99
CA ASP A 13 55.55 -63.76 -49.42
C ASP A 13 54.63 -62.89 -50.31
N PRO A 14 55.12 -62.09 -51.28
CA PRO A 14 54.31 -61.14 -52.05
C PRO A 14 53.37 -61.77 -53.11
N ARG A 15 53.18 -63.09 -53.13
CA ARG A 15 52.47 -63.80 -54.22
C ARG A 15 51.18 -64.52 -53.83
N GLN A 16 50.39 -63.91 -52.94
CA GLN A 16 48.97 -64.20 -52.84
C GLN A 16 48.10 -62.94 -53.05
N LEU A 17 48.32 -62.27 -54.19
CA LEU A 17 47.30 -61.42 -54.80
C LEU A 17 46.39 -62.30 -55.66
N ALA A 18 45.59 -63.15 -55.01
CA ALA A 18 44.42 -63.74 -55.65
C ALA A 18 43.26 -62.74 -55.52
N SER A 19 43.06 -62.01 -56.61
CA SER A 19 41.87 -61.28 -57.01
C SER A 19 40.63 -61.50 -56.14
N THR A 20 40.23 -60.46 -55.42
CA THR A 20 38.80 -60.16 -55.25
C THR A 20 38.65 -58.65 -55.35
N LEU A 21 38.52 -58.19 -56.59
CA LEU A 21 38.00 -56.86 -56.90
C LEU A 21 36.54 -56.84 -56.41
N PRO A 22 36.14 -55.98 -55.46
CA PRO A 22 34.72 -55.75 -55.25
C PRO A 22 34.20 -55.01 -56.48
N ASN A 23 33.19 -55.60 -57.13
CA ASN A 23 32.45 -54.97 -58.22
C ASN A 23 32.04 -53.52 -57.84
N PRO A 24 32.19 -52.51 -58.72
CA PRO A 24 31.83 -51.12 -58.39
C PRO A 24 30.31 -50.86 -58.29
N ILE A 25 29.45 -51.88 -58.41
CA ILE A 25 28.02 -51.69 -58.68
C ILE A 25 27.15 -51.72 -57.39
N SER A 26 27.69 -52.19 -56.25
CA SER A 26 26.89 -52.31 -55.00
C SER A 26 27.06 -51.15 -54.02
N SER A 27 28.03 -50.26 -54.21
CA SER A 27 28.31 -49.17 -53.26
C SER A 27 27.33 -48.01 -53.38
N GLU A 28 26.79 -47.71 -54.56
CA GLU A 28 25.84 -46.61 -54.73
C GLU A 28 24.50 -46.87 -54.04
N ALA A 29 23.99 -48.10 -54.06
CA ALA A 29 22.72 -48.45 -53.42
C ALA A 29 22.83 -48.41 -51.88
N GLU A 30 23.85 -49.03 -51.29
CA GLU A 30 24.10 -48.97 -49.83
C GLU A 30 24.43 -47.56 -49.34
N LEU A 31 25.22 -46.78 -50.09
CA LEU A 31 25.49 -45.39 -49.73
C LEU A 31 24.21 -44.55 -49.79
N LYS A 32 23.33 -44.79 -50.77
CA LYS A 32 22.05 -44.08 -50.90
C LYS A 32 21.07 -44.43 -49.78
N ASP A 33 21.04 -45.69 -49.33
CA ASP A 33 20.28 -46.12 -48.16
C ASP A 33 20.85 -45.54 -46.85
N SER A 34 22.18 -45.48 -46.69
CA SER A 34 22.83 -44.80 -45.56
C SER A 34 22.53 -43.30 -45.51
N VAL A 35 22.40 -42.66 -46.67
CA VAL A 35 22.07 -41.24 -46.80
C VAL A 35 20.59 -41.02 -46.49
N ALA A 36 19.70 -41.91 -46.94
CA ALA A 36 18.28 -41.89 -46.61
C ALA A 36 18.04 -42.08 -45.11
N ALA A 37 18.71 -43.06 -44.48
CA ALA A 37 18.65 -43.29 -43.04
C ALA A 37 19.12 -42.08 -42.23
N ARG A 38 20.24 -41.45 -42.63
CA ARG A 38 20.73 -40.19 -42.01
C ARG A 38 19.75 -39.03 -42.17
N LYS A 39 19.03 -38.94 -43.29
CA LYS A 39 17.98 -37.93 -43.51
C LYS A 39 16.76 -38.17 -42.61
N ILE A 40 16.32 -39.41 -42.47
CA ILE A 40 15.21 -39.79 -41.57
C ILE A 40 15.58 -39.47 -40.12
N GLN A 41 16.78 -39.84 -39.68
CA GLN A 41 17.25 -39.53 -38.32
C GLN A 41 17.29 -38.01 -38.04
N LYS A 42 17.66 -37.20 -39.03
CA LYS A 42 17.61 -35.73 -38.93
C LYS A 42 16.17 -35.23 -38.82
N ALA A 43 15.26 -35.79 -39.62
CA ALA A 43 13.85 -35.44 -39.57
C ALA A 43 13.22 -35.80 -38.22
N ASP A 44 13.50 -36.98 -37.67
CA ASP A 44 12.99 -37.42 -36.37
C ASP A 44 13.50 -36.54 -35.22
N ARG A 45 14.78 -36.17 -35.25
CA ARG A 45 15.35 -35.21 -34.28
C ARG A 45 14.65 -33.85 -34.34
N GLU A 46 14.38 -33.33 -35.55
CA GLU A 46 13.66 -32.05 -35.68
C GLU A 46 12.19 -32.17 -35.29
N LYS A 47 11.53 -33.29 -35.59
CA LYS A 47 10.16 -33.56 -35.14
C LYS A 47 10.08 -33.50 -33.61
N LEU A 48 10.97 -34.20 -32.92
CA LEU A 48 11.00 -34.18 -31.45
C LEU A 48 11.27 -32.76 -30.91
N ARG A 49 12.14 -31.98 -31.57
CA ARG A 49 12.38 -30.58 -31.21
C ARG A 49 11.11 -29.73 -31.35
N ARG A 50 10.36 -29.89 -32.44
CA ARG A 50 9.11 -29.15 -32.70
C ARG A 50 7.97 -29.58 -31.79
N ASP A 51 7.87 -30.87 -31.47
CA ASP A 51 6.88 -31.42 -30.55
C ASP A 51 7.09 -30.80 -29.15
N ARG A 52 8.32 -30.82 -28.64
CA ARG A 52 8.67 -30.16 -27.36
C ARG A 52 8.40 -28.65 -27.37
N LEU A 53 8.69 -27.97 -28.47
CA LEU A 53 8.37 -26.54 -28.59
C LEU A 53 6.87 -26.28 -28.57
N ASN A 54 6.08 -27.13 -29.26
CA ASN A 54 4.63 -27.01 -29.28
C ASN A 54 4.01 -27.28 -27.91
N GLU A 55 4.56 -28.21 -27.11
CA GLU A 55 4.13 -28.45 -25.73
C GLU A 55 4.21 -27.16 -24.89
N HIS A 56 5.30 -26.40 -25.00
CA HIS A 56 5.43 -25.10 -24.31
C HIS A 56 4.40 -24.07 -24.77
N PHE A 57 4.06 -24.02 -26.05
CA PHE A 57 2.98 -23.14 -26.53
C PHE A 57 1.61 -23.56 -25.98
N VAL A 58 1.34 -24.86 -25.91
CA VAL A 58 0.08 -25.37 -25.33
C VAL A 58 0.00 -25.03 -23.84
N GLU A 59 1.07 -25.29 -23.09
CA GLU A 59 1.13 -24.97 -21.65
C GLU A 59 0.95 -23.47 -21.38
N LEU A 60 1.65 -22.62 -22.14
CA LEU A 60 1.51 -21.16 -22.03
C LEU A 60 0.09 -20.71 -22.40
N GLY A 61 -0.47 -21.23 -23.49
CA GLY A 61 -1.84 -20.94 -23.91
C GLY A 61 -2.87 -21.30 -22.85
N ASN A 62 -2.75 -22.48 -22.23
CA ASN A 62 -3.62 -22.93 -21.15
C ASN A 62 -3.48 -22.07 -19.88
N THR A 63 -2.29 -21.52 -19.62
CA THR A 63 -2.06 -20.63 -18.47
C THR A 63 -2.73 -19.26 -18.68
N LEU A 64 -2.80 -18.78 -19.92
CA LEU A 64 -3.46 -17.52 -20.25
C LEU A 64 -4.99 -17.65 -20.15
N ASP A 65 -5.54 -18.65 -20.83
CA ASP A 65 -6.97 -18.90 -20.91
C ASP A 65 -7.23 -20.40 -21.16
N PRO A 66 -7.53 -21.17 -20.09
CA PRO A 66 -7.80 -22.61 -20.19
C PRO A 66 -9.01 -22.96 -21.07
N ASP A 67 -9.95 -22.03 -21.22
CA ASP A 67 -11.22 -22.24 -21.92
C ASP A 67 -11.13 -21.87 -23.42
N ARG A 68 -10.01 -21.29 -23.86
CA ARG A 68 -9.84 -20.81 -25.24
C ARG A 68 -9.48 -21.96 -26.20
N PRO A 69 -10.24 -22.17 -27.27
CA PRO A 69 -9.90 -23.17 -28.28
C PRO A 69 -8.65 -22.76 -29.06
N ARG A 70 -7.65 -23.66 -29.10
CA ARG A 70 -6.38 -23.63 -29.87
C ARG A 70 -5.95 -22.24 -30.33
N ASN A 71 -5.28 -21.51 -29.44
CA ASN A 71 -4.65 -20.23 -29.74
C ASN A 71 -3.58 -20.39 -30.85
N ASP A 72 -3.62 -19.53 -31.86
CA ASP A 72 -2.49 -19.41 -32.79
C ASP A 72 -1.25 -18.86 -32.04
N LYS A 73 -0.06 -19.23 -32.51
CA LYS A 73 1.18 -18.92 -31.79
C LYS A 73 1.43 -17.42 -31.64
N ALA A 74 0.98 -16.61 -32.59
CA ALA A 74 1.17 -15.16 -32.54
C ALA A 74 0.30 -14.56 -31.43
N THR A 75 -0.97 -14.98 -31.34
CA THR A 75 -1.87 -14.55 -30.29
C THR A 75 -1.40 -14.99 -28.90
N ILE A 76 -0.93 -16.23 -28.71
CA ILE A 76 -0.37 -16.67 -27.41
C ILE A 76 0.72 -15.71 -26.94
N LEU A 77 1.65 -15.36 -27.84
CA LEU A 77 2.76 -14.47 -27.51
C LEU A 77 2.29 -13.05 -27.23
N ALA A 78 1.39 -12.51 -28.08
CA ALA A 78 0.85 -11.17 -27.93
C ALA A 78 0.09 -11.02 -26.60
N ASP A 79 -0.79 -11.97 -26.29
CA ASP A 79 -1.60 -11.97 -25.07
C ASP A 79 -0.72 -12.13 -23.83
N THR A 80 0.30 -12.99 -23.87
CA THR A 80 1.28 -13.12 -22.78
C THR A 80 1.99 -11.79 -22.53
N VAL A 81 2.48 -11.13 -23.59
CA VAL A 81 3.17 -9.85 -23.47
C VAL A 81 2.24 -8.78 -22.91
N GLN A 82 0.99 -8.73 -23.36
CA GLN A 82 0.02 -7.76 -22.88
C GLN A 82 -0.35 -8.02 -21.41
N LEU A 83 -0.62 -9.27 -21.05
CA LEU A 83 -0.91 -9.67 -19.67
C LEU A 83 0.25 -9.32 -18.73
N LEU A 84 1.50 -9.57 -19.14
CA LEU A 84 2.67 -9.19 -18.35
C LEU A 84 2.73 -7.67 -18.11
N LYS A 85 2.49 -6.85 -19.14
CA LYS A 85 2.43 -5.38 -18.99
C LYS A 85 1.33 -4.96 -18.02
N ASP A 86 0.14 -5.54 -18.16
CA ASP A 86 -1.00 -5.20 -17.31
C ASP A 86 -0.76 -5.60 -15.86
N LEU A 87 -0.18 -6.79 -15.62
CA LEU A 87 0.18 -7.25 -14.28
C LEU A 87 1.29 -6.39 -13.67
N THR A 88 2.32 -6.04 -14.43
CA THR A 88 3.37 -5.11 -13.97
C THR A 88 2.77 -3.76 -13.58
N SER A 89 1.89 -3.19 -14.41
CA SER A 89 1.22 -1.93 -14.12
C SER A 89 0.36 -2.01 -12.84
N LYS A 90 -0.38 -3.11 -12.65
CA LYS A 90 -1.18 -3.34 -11.43
C LYS A 90 -0.28 -3.44 -10.18
N VAL A 91 0.84 -4.14 -10.27
CA VAL A 91 1.81 -4.24 -9.17
C VAL A 91 2.38 -2.87 -8.82
N ASP A 92 2.73 -2.05 -9.81
CA ASP A 92 3.28 -0.71 -9.57
C ASP A 92 2.24 0.24 -8.97
N LYS A 93 0.98 0.18 -9.44
CA LYS A 93 -0.13 0.93 -8.84
C LYS A 93 -0.36 0.53 -7.38
N LEU A 94 -0.40 -0.76 -7.09
CA LEU A 94 -0.58 -1.27 -5.72
C LEU A 94 0.56 -0.86 -4.80
N LYS A 95 1.80 -0.86 -5.28
CA LYS A 95 2.95 -0.36 -4.51
C LYS A 95 2.82 1.13 -4.19
N ALA A 96 2.38 1.94 -5.16
CA ALA A 96 2.15 3.36 -4.95
C ALA A 96 1.02 3.62 -3.94
N GLU A 97 -0.10 2.91 -4.06
CA GLU A 97 -1.22 3.00 -3.11
C GLU A 97 -0.82 2.56 -1.71
N HIS A 98 -0.05 1.47 -1.59
CA HIS A 98 0.46 1.02 -0.30
C HIS A 98 1.40 2.04 0.33
N ALA A 99 2.29 2.66 -0.45
CA ALA A 99 3.19 3.70 0.03
C ALA A 99 2.41 4.94 0.53
N ALA A 100 1.44 5.41 -0.26
CA ALA A 100 0.59 6.53 0.10
C ALA A 100 -0.22 6.26 1.39
N LEU A 101 -0.86 5.09 1.47
CA LEU A 101 -1.64 4.71 2.67
C LEU A 101 -0.75 4.54 3.91
N SER A 102 0.47 4.02 3.74
CA SER A 102 1.43 3.90 4.84
C SER A 102 1.89 5.28 5.35
N GLU A 103 2.08 6.24 4.43
CA GLU A 103 2.41 7.62 4.77
C GLU A 103 1.26 8.31 5.50
N GLU A 104 0.03 8.21 5.00
CA GLU A 104 -1.16 8.76 5.64
C GLU A 104 -1.34 8.19 7.06
N SER A 105 -1.18 6.87 7.22
CA SER A 105 -1.25 6.20 8.53
C SER A 105 -0.18 6.71 9.50
N ARG A 106 1.05 6.97 9.01
CA ARG A 106 2.13 7.57 9.79
C ARG A 106 1.77 8.98 10.22
N GLU A 107 1.25 9.81 9.32
CA GLU A 107 0.85 11.19 9.60
C GLU A 107 -0.28 11.27 10.62
N LEU A 108 -1.34 10.47 10.45
CA LEU A 108 -2.43 10.37 11.41
C LEU A 108 -1.95 9.91 12.79
N THR A 109 -0.95 9.01 12.83
CA THR A 109 -0.37 8.57 14.10
C THR A 109 0.39 9.69 14.79
N LEU A 110 1.11 10.53 14.04
CA LEU A 110 1.79 11.72 14.55
C LEU A 110 0.77 12.73 15.07
N GLU A 111 -0.22 13.10 14.27
CA GLU A 111 -1.26 14.07 14.65
C GLU A 111 -2.03 13.62 15.90
N LYS A 112 -2.37 12.33 15.99
CA LYS A 112 -2.98 11.74 17.19
C LYS A 112 -2.09 11.90 18.44
N ASN A 113 -0.77 11.79 18.28
CA ASN A 113 0.16 11.97 19.39
C ASN A 113 0.26 13.44 19.81
N ASP A 114 0.37 14.35 18.84
CA ASP A 114 0.44 15.80 19.07
C ASP A 114 -0.82 16.29 19.79
N LEU A 115 -2.01 15.90 19.31
CA LEU A 115 -3.27 16.21 19.98
C LEU A 115 -3.35 15.66 21.41
N ARG A 116 -2.73 14.51 21.67
CA ARG A 116 -2.68 13.94 23.03
C ARG A 116 -1.78 14.76 23.94
N GLU A 117 -0.67 15.26 23.43
CA GLU A 117 0.25 16.15 24.14
C GLU A 117 -0.41 17.51 24.41
N GLU A 118 -0.99 18.14 23.40
CA GLU A 118 -1.73 19.40 23.54
C GLU A 118 -2.88 19.29 24.55
N LYS A 119 -3.65 18.20 24.48
CA LYS A 119 -4.72 17.91 25.45
C LYS A 119 -4.18 17.79 26.87
N ALA A 120 -3.03 17.14 27.06
CA ALA A 120 -2.41 17.01 28.37
C ALA A 120 -1.91 18.37 28.88
N SER A 121 -1.25 19.17 28.02
CA SER A 121 -0.81 20.52 28.35
C SER A 121 -1.97 21.41 28.77
N LEU A 122 -3.05 21.45 27.98
CA LEU A 122 -4.25 22.23 28.32
C LEU A 122 -4.88 21.80 29.64
N LYS A 123 -4.92 20.49 29.93
CA LYS A 123 -5.43 19.99 31.21
C LYS A 123 -4.58 20.52 32.37
N THR A 124 -3.26 20.50 32.23
CA THR A 124 -2.34 21.06 33.23
C THR A 124 -2.51 22.57 33.38
N ASP A 125 -2.68 23.32 32.29
CA ASP A 125 -2.90 24.77 32.34
C ASP A 125 -4.23 25.14 33.03
N VAL A 126 -5.29 24.38 32.75
CA VAL A 126 -6.59 24.54 33.43
C VAL A 126 -6.45 24.27 34.94
N GLU A 127 -5.73 23.21 35.33
CA GLU A 127 -5.51 22.88 36.74
C GLU A 127 -4.67 23.96 37.45
N ASN A 128 -3.60 24.42 36.81
CA ASN A 128 -2.75 25.52 37.31
C ASN A 128 -3.53 26.82 37.50
N LEU A 129 -4.38 27.20 36.53
CA LEU A 129 -5.19 28.41 36.61
C LEU A 129 -6.27 28.29 37.70
N ASN A 130 -6.85 27.10 37.86
CA ASN A 130 -7.81 26.84 38.92
C ASN A 130 -7.15 26.99 40.31
N ILE A 131 -5.95 26.44 40.50
CA ILE A 131 -5.15 26.62 41.73
C ILE A 131 -4.89 28.11 42.00
N GLN A 132 -4.46 28.87 40.98
CA GLN A 132 -4.24 30.32 41.12
C GLN A 132 -5.51 31.07 41.53
N CYS A 133 -6.65 30.78 40.90
CA CYS A 133 -7.93 31.39 41.23
C CYS A 133 -8.36 31.07 42.68
N GLN A 134 -8.28 29.80 43.08
CA GLN A 134 -8.59 29.41 44.46
C GLN A 134 -7.64 30.05 45.48
N GLN A 135 -6.36 30.22 45.13
CA GLN A 135 -5.39 30.88 46.00
C GLN A 135 -5.64 32.38 46.10
N GLN A 136 -5.96 33.04 44.99
CA GLN A 136 -6.34 34.47 44.97
C GLN A 136 -7.62 34.74 45.75
N LEU A 137 -8.62 33.86 45.67
CA LEU A 137 -9.82 33.95 46.49
C LEU A 137 -9.50 33.84 47.98
N ARG A 138 -8.64 32.89 48.36
CA ARG A 138 -8.18 32.72 49.77
C ARG A 138 -7.37 33.92 50.27
N THR A 139 -6.57 34.56 49.43
CA THR A 139 -5.79 35.74 49.83
C THR A 139 -6.64 37.02 49.88
N THR A 140 -7.57 37.19 48.93
CA THR A 140 -8.42 38.39 48.83
C THR A 140 -9.54 38.36 49.88
N TYR A 141 -10.05 37.17 50.21
CA TYR A 141 -11.07 36.96 51.24
C TYR A 141 -10.61 35.89 52.25
N PRO A 142 -9.66 36.19 53.15
CA PRO A 142 -9.13 35.21 54.11
C PRO A 142 -10.20 34.62 55.03
N TRP A 143 -11.27 35.38 55.29
CA TRP A 143 -12.40 35.02 56.12
C TRP A 143 -13.44 34.14 55.41
N ALA A 144 -13.46 34.07 54.07
CA ALA A 144 -14.41 33.24 53.31
C ALA A 144 -14.14 31.74 53.44
N SER A 145 -12.96 31.36 53.93
CA SER A 145 -12.56 29.98 54.22
C SER A 145 -12.70 29.59 55.70
N MET A 146 -13.14 30.51 56.59
CA MET A 146 -13.43 30.19 57.99
C MET A 146 -14.85 29.60 58.11
N ASP A 147 -15.02 28.56 58.92
CA ASP A 147 -16.33 27.97 59.19
C ASP A 147 -17.28 29.07 59.74
N HIS A 148 -18.38 29.33 59.00
CA HIS A 148 -19.37 30.36 59.35
C HIS A 148 -19.95 30.18 60.77
N SER A 149 -19.78 28.98 61.36
CA SER A 149 -20.14 28.67 62.74
C SER A 149 -19.40 29.51 63.78
N VAL A 150 -18.16 29.93 63.53
CA VAL A 150 -17.34 30.67 64.52
C VAL A 150 -17.54 32.19 64.42
N MET A 151 -17.95 32.72 63.27
CA MET A 151 -18.12 34.17 63.05
C MET A 151 -19.48 34.71 63.52
N MET A 152 -20.45 33.83 63.78
CA MET A 152 -21.78 34.17 64.32
C MET A 152 -21.85 34.16 65.86
N ALA A 153 -20.72 34.31 66.57
CA ALA A 153 -20.77 34.66 67.97
C ALA A 153 -21.31 36.09 68.08
N THR A 154 -22.64 36.21 68.19
CA THR A 154 -23.38 37.44 68.44
C THR A 154 -22.69 38.25 69.54
N PRO A 155 -22.11 39.43 69.26
CA PRO A 155 -21.78 40.35 70.34
C PRO A 155 -23.11 40.80 70.93
N SER A 156 -23.29 40.54 72.23
CA SER A 156 -24.45 40.99 73.01
C SER A 156 -24.47 42.52 73.07
N TYR A 157 -25.10 43.15 72.08
CA TYR A 157 -25.43 44.58 72.14
C TYR A 157 -26.87 44.81 71.68
N PRO A 158 -27.62 45.69 72.36
CA PRO A 158 -29.04 45.86 72.10
C PRO A 158 -29.27 46.85 70.95
N PHE A 159 -29.85 46.32 69.87
CA PHE A 159 -30.70 46.98 68.85
C PHE A 159 -30.06 48.07 67.95
N PRO A 160 -30.04 47.90 66.61
CA PRO A 160 -29.62 48.96 65.69
C PRO A 160 -30.76 49.95 65.40
N MET A 161 -30.50 51.25 65.56
CA MET A 161 -31.33 52.33 65.03
C MET A 161 -31.24 52.40 63.49
N PRO A 162 -32.34 52.70 62.77
CA PRO A 162 -32.29 52.87 61.32
C PRO A 162 -31.50 54.14 60.97
N VAL A 163 -30.33 53.99 60.33
CA VAL A 163 -29.60 55.09 59.71
C VAL A 163 -30.05 55.21 58.24
N PRO A 164 -30.46 56.39 57.76
CA PRO A 164 -30.78 56.60 56.35
C PRO A 164 -29.51 56.39 55.51
N MET A 165 -29.54 55.42 54.60
CA MET A 165 -28.48 55.22 53.61
C MET A 165 -28.64 56.25 52.48
N PRO A 166 -27.63 57.07 52.17
CA PRO A 166 -27.65 57.86 50.95
C PRO A 166 -27.52 56.92 49.75
N HIS A 167 -28.37 57.12 48.74
CA HIS A 167 -28.28 56.41 47.47
C HIS A 167 -26.95 56.78 46.78
N GLY A 168 -25.93 55.95 46.94
CA GLY A 168 -24.72 56.03 46.13
C GLY A 168 -25.02 55.64 44.68
N PRO A 169 -24.29 56.19 43.70
CA PRO A 169 -24.48 55.83 42.30
C PRO A 169 -24.20 54.33 42.10
N ILE A 170 -25.20 53.62 41.57
CA ILE A 170 -25.06 52.22 41.17
C ILE A 170 -23.93 52.16 40.12
N PRO A 171 -22.90 51.32 40.30
CA PRO A 171 -21.91 51.09 39.25
C PRO A 171 -22.63 50.50 38.04
N ILE A 172 -22.80 51.32 37.00
CA ILE A 172 -23.30 50.84 35.71
C ILE A 172 -22.20 49.93 35.15
N HIS A 173 -22.41 48.63 35.25
CA HIS A 173 -21.58 47.64 34.56
C HIS A 173 -21.52 48.03 33.07
N PRO A 174 -20.34 48.06 32.41
CA PRO A 174 -20.29 48.33 30.98
C PRO A 174 -21.16 47.30 30.28
N SER A 175 -22.19 47.76 29.57
CA SER A 175 -22.97 46.90 28.68
C SER A 175 -21.99 46.21 27.75
N MET A 176 -22.00 44.88 27.72
CA MET A 176 -21.27 44.10 26.73
C MET A 176 -21.61 44.69 25.35
N GLN A 177 -20.59 45.18 24.66
CA GLN A 177 -20.74 45.67 23.28
C GLN A 177 -21.29 44.52 22.42
N PRO A 178 -22.28 44.76 21.54
CA PRO A 178 -22.69 43.76 20.57
C PRO A 178 -21.49 43.36 19.72
N TYR A 179 -21.18 42.07 19.71
CA TYR A 179 -20.13 41.50 18.87
C TYR A 179 -20.40 41.85 17.40
N PRO A 180 -19.41 42.31 16.61
CA PRO A 180 -19.60 42.46 15.18
C PRO A 180 -19.91 41.10 14.57
N PHE A 181 -21.13 40.95 14.06
CA PHE A 181 -21.48 39.85 13.17
C PHE A 181 -20.72 40.07 11.86
N TYR A 182 -19.62 39.35 11.67
CA TYR A 182 -18.96 39.27 10.38
C TYR A 182 -19.88 38.47 9.45
N GLY A 183 -20.65 39.21 8.64
CA GLY A 183 -21.39 38.66 7.51
C GLY A 183 -20.42 37.94 6.57
N ASN A 184 -20.64 36.64 6.42
CA ASN A 184 -19.89 35.77 5.53
C ASN A 184 -20.22 36.15 4.07
N GLN A 185 -19.43 37.03 3.49
CA GLN A 185 -19.37 37.20 2.03
C GLN A 185 -18.24 36.30 1.51
N ASN A 186 -18.56 35.05 1.21
CA ASN A 186 -17.71 34.19 0.39
C ASN A 186 -18.21 34.26 -1.07
N PRO A 187 -17.49 34.93 -1.98
CA PRO A 187 -17.69 34.74 -3.41
C PRO A 187 -16.77 33.61 -3.89
N ALA A 188 -17.03 32.37 -3.48
CA ALA A 188 -16.36 31.20 -4.03
C ALA A 188 -17.17 29.93 -3.76
N VAL A 189 -18.12 29.65 -4.64
CA VAL A 189 -18.73 28.33 -4.76
C VAL A 189 -17.65 27.38 -5.29
N ILE A 190 -16.97 26.66 -4.40
CA ILE A 190 -16.22 25.46 -4.78
C ILE A 190 -17.19 24.29 -4.59
N HIS A 191 -17.57 23.67 -5.70
CA HIS A 191 -18.49 22.55 -5.77
C HIS A 191 -17.86 21.33 -5.08
N ASN A 192 -18.43 20.87 -3.96
CA ASN A 192 -18.04 19.62 -3.31
C ASN A 192 -18.90 18.46 -3.88
N PRO A 193 -18.31 17.45 -4.55
CA PRO A 193 -19.05 16.37 -5.18
C PRO A 193 -19.65 15.33 -4.22
N CYS A 194 -19.45 15.44 -2.89
CA CYS A 194 -19.85 14.42 -1.92
C CYS A 194 -20.89 14.88 -0.87
N SER A 195 -21.70 15.91 -1.12
CA SER A 195 -22.73 16.33 -0.15
C SER A 195 -24.08 15.65 -0.40
N THR A 196 -24.41 14.64 0.41
CA THR A 196 -25.74 13.99 0.51
C THR A 196 -26.68 14.83 1.38
N PHE A 197 -26.85 16.11 1.07
CA PHE A 197 -27.84 16.94 1.76
C PHE A 197 -29.18 16.87 1.01
N VAL A 198 -30.15 16.14 1.56
CA VAL A 198 -31.52 16.11 1.06
C VAL A 198 -32.35 17.09 1.90
N PRO A 199 -32.86 18.20 1.33
CA PRO A 199 -33.75 19.10 2.05
C PRO A 199 -35.08 18.38 2.36
N TYR A 200 -35.42 18.30 3.64
CA TYR A 200 -36.73 17.81 4.08
C TYR A 200 -37.80 18.85 3.74
N ILE A 201 -38.74 18.48 2.88
CA ILE A 201 -39.91 19.30 2.54
C ILE A 201 -41.09 18.76 3.36
N ALA A 202 -41.58 19.55 4.32
CA ALA A 202 -42.77 19.21 5.09
C ALA A 202 -44.02 19.28 4.18
N PRO A 203 -44.90 18.26 4.17
CA PRO A 203 -46.14 18.32 3.41
C PRO A 203 -47.11 19.28 4.11
N ASN A 204 -47.55 20.30 3.36
CA ASN A 204 -48.57 21.24 3.82
C ASN A 204 -49.90 20.52 4.01
N THR A 205 -50.40 20.48 5.24
CA THR A 205 -51.79 20.16 5.54
C THR A 205 -52.60 21.44 5.52
N LEU A 206 -53.48 21.61 4.52
CA LEU A 206 -54.85 22.13 4.67
C LEU A 206 -55.52 22.28 3.29
N GLY A 207 -56.79 21.85 3.18
CA GLY A 207 -57.72 22.21 2.11
C GLY A 207 -58.47 21.03 1.54
#